data_AF-A0A550H406-F1
#
_entry.id   AF-A0A550H406-F1
#
_cell.length_a   1.000
_cell.length_b   1.000
_cell.length_c   1.000
_cell.angle_alpha   90.00
_cell.angle_beta   90.00
_cell.angle_gamma   90.00
#
_symmetry.space_group_name_H-M   'P 1'
#
loop_
_entity.id
_entity.type
_entity.pdbx_description
1 polymer ?
#
loop_
_entity_poly.entity_id
_entity_poly.type
_entity_poly.pdbx_seq_one_letter_code
_entity_poly.pdbx_strand_id
1 'polypeptide(L)'
;KARIFATRDWHPPNHISFKAQGGPWPPHCIQNTQGAKFHPDLRLPKNTIVVSKAMNPLKENYSAFEGAELANILRKQGILRVFVGGLATDYCVKNTVLDALTLGFETVILSDAIAGINAEPDDAEKAIDKMLANGADIATLKDFIYPLELPPVTNPDAERLGEKRISKYETKKKARMRPRGPYKRIRIERG
;
A
#
# COMPACT_ATOMS: atom_id res chain seq x y z
N LYS A 1 -14.16 -1.31 13.30
CA LYS A 1 -13.81 -1.79 11.94
C LYS A 1 -12.68 -0.94 11.40
N ALA A 2 -11.69 -1.53 10.73
CA ALA A 2 -10.62 -0.76 10.09
C ALA A 2 -11.19 0.08 8.93
N ARG A 3 -10.61 1.25 8.68
CA ARG A 3 -10.94 2.04 7.49
C ARG A 3 -10.11 1.53 6.31
N ILE A 4 -10.73 1.43 5.14
CA ILE A 4 -10.08 0.95 3.92
C ILE A 4 -9.88 2.14 2.98
N PHE A 5 -8.64 2.28 2.52
CA PHE A 5 -8.24 3.22 1.48
C PHE A 5 -7.74 2.40 0.30
N ALA A 6 -8.21 2.72 -0.90
CA ALA A 6 -7.74 2.10 -2.13
C ALA A 6 -7.08 3.16 -2.99
N THR A 7 -5.82 2.96 -3.35
CA THR A 7 -5.09 3.87 -4.22
C THR A 7 -5.21 3.42 -5.67
N ARG A 8 -5.21 4.37 -6.61
CA ARG A 8 -5.11 4.06 -8.04
C ARG A 8 -4.17 5.04 -8.71
N ASP A 9 -3.33 4.53 -9.61
CA ASP A 9 -2.73 5.38 -10.63
C ASP A 9 -3.82 5.92 -11.54
N TRP A 10 -3.71 7.21 -11.87
CA TRP A 10 -4.76 7.95 -12.56
C TRP A 10 -4.15 8.99 -13.49
N HIS A 11 -3.38 8.49 -14.46
CA HIS A 11 -2.52 9.32 -15.32
C HIS A 11 -3.30 10.00 -16.46
N PRO A 12 -3.06 11.29 -16.74
CA PRO A 12 -3.51 11.87 -17.99
C PRO A 12 -2.83 11.16 -19.19
N PRO A 13 -3.45 11.15 -20.39
CA PRO A 13 -2.89 10.44 -21.55
C PRO A 13 -1.48 10.88 -21.97
N ASN A 14 -1.06 12.10 -21.60
CA ASN A 14 0.24 12.70 -21.90
C ASN A 14 1.18 12.74 -20.68
N HIS A 15 1.03 11.82 -19.73
CA HIS A 15 1.84 11.79 -18.51
C HIS A 15 3.34 11.54 -18.79
N ILE A 16 4.21 12.27 -18.09
CA ILE A 16 5.68 12.28 -18.26
C ILE A 16 6.32 10.90 -18.12
N SER A 17 5.70 9.99 -17.37
CA SER A 17 6.27 8.68 -17.13
C SER A 17 6.04 7.68 -18.27
N PHE A 18 5.25 8.05 -19.28
CA PHE A 18 5.01 7.21 -20.45
C PHE A 18 6.18 7.30 -21.44
N LYS A 19 6.49 6.20 -22.13
CA LYS A 19 7.55 6.09 -23.15
C LYS A 19 7.44 7.15 -24.25
N ALA A 20 6.22 7.51 -24.66
CA ALA A 20 5.99 8.56 -25.64
C ALA A 20 6.44 9.96 -25.16
N GLN A 21 6.57 10.15 -23.84
CA GLN A 21 7.06 11.38 -23.19
C GLN A 21 8.49 11.23 -22.64
N GLY A 22 9.20 10.15 -22.99
CA GLY A 22 10.56 9.86 -22.53
C GLY A 22 10.64 9.15 -21.16
N GLY A 23 9.51 8.78 -20.58
CA GLY A 23 9.47 8.00 -19.34
C GLY A 23 9.68 6.49 -19.54
N PRO A 24 9.84 5.72 -18.46
CA PRO A 24 10.18 4.29 -18.55
C PRO A 24 8.99 3.38 -18.88
N TRP A 25 7.75 3.84 -18.67
CA TRP A 25 6.58 2.97 -18.68
C TRP A 25 5.79 3.00 -20.01
N PRO A 26 5.19 1.88 -20.45
CA PRO A 26 4.13 1.98 -21.45
C PRO A 26 2.95 2.80 -20.90
N PRO A 27 2.08 3.36 -21.75
CA PRO A 27 0.84 3.97 -21.27
C PRO A 27 0.03 2.98 -20.43
N HIS A 28 -0.32 3.36 -19.21
CA HIS A 28 -1.04 2.52 -18.26
C HIS A 28 -1.92 3.40 -17.37
N CYS A 29 -2.94 2.80 -16.76
CA CYS A 29 -3.84 3.46 -15.80
C CYS A 29 -4.31 4.86 -16.25
N ILE A 30 -4.58 5.02 -17.56
CA ILE A 30 -5.01 6.28 -18.15
C ILE A 30 -6.39 6.64 -17.63
N GLN A 31 -6.58 7.88 -17.21
CA GLN A 31 -7.83 8.39 -16.66
C GLN A 31 -9.04 7.99 -17.52
N ASN A 32 -10.09 7.53 -16.83
CA ASN A 32 -11.36 7.13 -17.44
C ASN A 32 -11.30 5.96 -18.43
N THR A 33 -10.19 5.22 -18.50
CA THR A 33 -10.09 4.00 -19.32
C THR A 33 -10.37 2.75 -18.48
N GLN A 34 -10.62 1.62 -19.18
CA GLN A 34 -10.79 0.33 -18.51
C GLN A 34 -9.54 -0.08 -17.71
N GLY A 35 -8.34 0.22 -18.21
CA GLY A 35 -7.07 -0.12 -17.56
C GLY A 35 -6.77 0.66 -16.27
N ALA A 36 -7.57 1.68 -15.95
CA ALA A 36 -7.44 2.44 -14.70
C ALA A 36 -8.48 2.05 -13.64
N LYS A 37 -9.42 1.16 -13.98
CA LYS A 37 -10.38 0.63 -13.01
C LYS A 37 -9.70 -0.39 -12.09
N PHE A 38 -10.19 -0.51 -10.87
CA PHE A 38 -9.82 -1.64 -10.01
C PHE A 38 -10.20 -2.96 -10.66
N HIS A 39 -9.40 -4.00 -10.41
CA HIS A 39 -9.67 -5.34 -10.91
C HIS A 39 -11.06 -5.81 -10.45
N PRO A 40 -11.87 -6.45 -11.32
CA PRO A 40 -13.25 -6.84 -10.98
C PRO A 40 -13.37 -7.80 -9.78
N ASP A 41 -12.32 -8.58 -9.51
CA ASP A 41 -12.27 -9.49 -8.35
C ASP A 41 -11.88 -8.79 -7.05
N LEU A 42 -11.39 -7.55 -7.10
CA LEU A 42 -11.06 -6.78 -5.91
C LEU A 42 -12.36 -6.31 -5.22
N ARG A 43 -12.74 -7.00 -4.14
CA ARG A 43 -13.93 -6.68 -3.36
C ARG A 43 -13.63 -5.59 -2.33
N LEU A 44 -13.91 -4.35 -2.69
CA LEU A 44 -13.80 -3.21 -1.79
C LEU A 44 -15.11 -2.95 -1.04
N PRO A 45 -15.10 -2.74 0.29
CA PRO A 45 -16.27 -2.28 1.03
C PRO A 45 -16.83 -0.97 0.44
N LYS A 46 -18.16 -0.78 0.50
CA LYS A 46 -18.84 0.41 -0.04
C LYS A 46 -18.32 1.74 0.53
N ASN A 47 -17.81 1.73 1.76
CA ASN A 47 -17.26 2.90 2.44
C ASN A 47 -15.74 3.08 2.22
N THR A 48 -15.16 2.41 1.22
CA THR A 48 -13.75 2.57 0.84
C THR A 48 -13.52 3.97 0.29
N ILE A 49 -12.46 4.62 0.77
CA ILE A 49 -12.03 5.92 0.25
C ILE A 49 -11.02 5.68 -0.88
N VAL A 50 -11.29 6.19 -2.07
CA VAL A 50 -10.38 6.08 -3.21
C VAL A 50 -9.45 7.29 -3.25
N VAL A 51 -8.14 7.04 -3.31
CA VAL A 51 -7.10 8.05 -3.46
C VAL A 51 -6.49 7.92 -4.85
N SER A 52 -6.61 8.96 -5.67
CA SER A 52 -6.02 8.97 -7.02
C SER A 52 -4.65 9.66 -6.97
N LYS A 53 -3.64 9.06 -7.59
CA LYS A 53 -2.28 9.62 -7.66
C LYS A 53 -1.82 9.79 -9.11
N ALA A 54 -0.68 10.46 -9.28
CA ALA A 54 -0.03 10.72 -10.57
C ALA A 54 -0.92 11.42 -11.63
N MET A 55 -1.75 12.36 -11.17
CA MET A 55 -2.67 13.11 -12.04
C MET A 55 -2.02 14.32 -12.74
N ASN A 56 -0.83 14.74 -12.30
CA ASN A 56 -0.11 15.86 -12.91
C ASN A 56 0.68 15.34 -14.13
N PRO A 57 0.42 15.84 -15.36
CA PRO A 57 1.10 15.33 -16.55
C PRO A 57 2.62 15.48 -16.52
N LEU A 58 3.17 16.38 -15.70
CA LEU A 58 4.60 16.67 -15.65
C LEU A 58 5.31 16.05 -14.44
N LYS A 59 4.61 15.24 -13.62
CA LYS A 59 5.17 14.72 -12.39
C LYS A 59 4.65 13.31 -12.07
N GLU A 60 5.56 12.34 -12.06
CA GLU A 60 5.27 10.99 -11.54
C GLU A 60 5.08 11.01 -10.02
N ASN A 61 4.23 10.10 -9.55
CA ASN A 61 3.93 9.91 -8.14
C ASN A 61 3.62 8.43 -7.83
N TYR A 62 4.56 7.77 -7.15
CA TYR A 62 4.36 6.40 -6.67
C TYR A 62 3.67 6.35 -5.30
N SER A 63 3.89 7.32 -4.43
CA SER A 63 3.45 7.27 -3.05
C SER A 63 2.01 7.75 -2.87
N ALA A 64 1.22 7.02 -2.11
CA ALA A 64 -0.11 7.49 -1.70
C ALA A 64 -0.08 8.77 -0.84
N PHE A 65 1.09 9.13 -0.29
CA PHE A 65 1.29 10.26 0.62
C PHE A 65 1.91 11.49 -0.03
N GLU A 66 2.33 11.41 -1.29
CA GLU A 66 2.94 12.55 -1.98
C GLU A 66 1.93 13.70 -2.17
N GLY A 67 0.63 13.39 -2.16
CA GLY A 67 -0.43 14.35 -1.87
C GLY A 67 -0.71 14.42 -0.38
N ALA A 68 -0.65 15.62 0.22
CA ALA A 68 -0.92 15.82 1.66
C ALA A 68 -2.33 15.38 2.09
N GLU A 69 -3.23 15.14 1.14
CA GLU A 69 -4.61 14.73 1.38
C GLU A 69 -4.72 13.46 2.23
N LEU A 70 -4.06 12.35 1.85
CA LEU A 70 -4.17 11.09 2.59
C LEU A 70 -3.65 11.25 4.02
N ALA A 71 -2.45 11.85 4.19
CA ALA A 71 -1.88 12.12 5.50
C ALA A 71 -2.83 12.93 6.39
N ASN A 72 -3.44 13.98 5.83
CA ASN A 72 -4.39 14.84 6.53
C ASN A 72 -5.66 14.09 6.92
N ILE A 73 -6.19 13.25 6.03
CA ILE A 73 -7.37 12.42 6.31
C ILE A 73 -7.06 11.45 7.46
N LEU A 74 -5.95 10.73 7.40
CA LEU A 74 -5.55 9.78 8.44
C LEU A 74 -5.38 10.47 9.80
N ARG A 75 -4.68 11.61 9.83
CA ARG A 75 -4.45 12.39 11.06
C ARG A 75 -5.75 12.94 11.64
N LYS A 76 -6.62 13.54 10.82
CA LYS A 76 -7.94 14.04 11.27
C LYS A 76 -8.81 12.93 11.86
N GLN A 77 -8.61 11.69 11.40
CA GLN A 77 -9.34 10.52 11.88
C GLN A 77 -8.67 9.81 13.07
N GLY A 78 -7.56 10.36 13.58
CA GLY A 78 -6.80 9.77 14.70
C GLY A 78 -6.17 8.42 14.37
N ILE A 79 -5.92 8.14 13.09
CA ILE A 79 -5.30 6.88 12.66
C ILE A 79 -3.79 6.98 12.93
N LEU A 80 -3.28 6.00 13.68
CA LEU A 80 -1.87 5.93 14.08
C LEU A 80 -1.08 4.85 13.33
N ARG A 81 -1.79 3.84 12.81
CA ARG A 81 -1.20 2.66 12.17
C ARG A 81 -1.84 2.41 10.82
N VAL A 82 -1.02 2.11 9.82
CA VAL A 82 -1.43 1.71 8.47
C VAL A 82 -0.93 0.32 8.15
N PHE A 83 -1.77 -0.46 7.46
CA PHE A 83 -1.43 -1.75 6.89
C PHE A 83 -1.41 -1.59 5.38
N VAL A 84 -0.31 -1.93 4.73
CA VAL A 84 -0.09 -1.67 3.31
C VAL A 84 0.07 -3.00 2.58
N GLY A 85 -0.75 -3.18 1.55
CA GLY A 85 -0.67 -4.26 0.56
C GLY A 85 -1.02 -3.72 -0.82
N GLY A 86 -0.98 -4.57 -1.84
CA GLY A 86 -1.28 -4.24 -3.23
C GLY A 86 -0.04 -4.25 -4.13
N LEU A 87 -0.09 -3.47 -5.21
CA LEU A 87 0.91 -3.48 -6.27
C LEU A 87 1.49 -2.08 -6.51
N ALA A 88 2.76 -1.93 -6.89
CA ALA A 88 3.80 -2.95 -6.90
C ALA A 88 4.71 -2.83 -5.66
N THR A 89 5.19 -3.97 -5.15
CA THR A 89 6.09 -4.05 -3.97
C THR A 89 7.24 -3.06 -4.05
N ASP A 90 7.94 -3.03 -5.18
CA ASP A 90 9.15 -2.29 -5.50
C ASP A 90 8.91 -0.82 -5.90
N TYR A 91 7.65 -0.42 -6.09
CA TYR A 91 7.25 0.95 -6.47
C TYR A 91 6.24 1.52 -5.48
N CYS A 92 4.94 1.44 -5.79
CA CYS A 92 3.89 2.11 -5.02
C CYS A 92 3.85 1.68 -3.56
N VAL A 93 4.02 0.39 -3.27
CA VAL A 93 4.04 -0.13 -1.89
C VAL A 93 5.26 0.40 -1.16
N LYS A 94 6.48 0.23 -1.71
CA LYS A 94 7.72 0.74 -1.13
C LYS A 94 7.65 2.23 -0.80
N ASN A 95 7.31 3.06 -1.78
CA ASN A 95 7.29 4.51 -1.58
C ASN A 95 6.20 4.93 -0.58
N THR A 96 5.02 4.30 -0.63
CA THR A 96 3.95 4.58 0.33
C THR A 96 4.34 4.19 1.76
N VAL A 97 5.00 3.05 1.95
CA VAL A 97 5.46 2.58 3.27
C VAL A 97 6.55 3.50 3.83
N LEU A 98 7.54 3.86 3.02
CA LEU A 98 8.62 4.74 3.45
C LEU A 98 8.07 6.12 3.84
N ASP A 99 7.17 6.70 3.03
CA ASP A 99 6.55 7.98 3.38
C ASP A 99 5.67 7.89 4.62
N ALA A 100 4.93 6.79 4.80
CA ALA A 100 4.13 6.58 6.01
C ALA A 100 5.01 6.60 7.27
N LEU A 101 6.17 5.93 7.22
CA LEU A 101 7.16 5.93 8.29
C LEU A 101 7.73 7.34 8.54
N THR A 102 8.13 8.05 7.49
CA THR A 102 8.60 9.45 7.59
C THR A 102 7.55 10.38 8.18
N LEU A 103 6.27 10.15 7.88
CA LEU A 103 5.14 10.91 8.42
C LEU A 103 4.73 10.47 9.83
N GLY A 104 5.40 9.49 10.42
CA GLY A 104 5.23 9.04 11.80
C GLY A 104 4.10 8.02 12.02
N PHE A 105 3.59 7.39 10.97
CA PHE A 105 2.63 6.30 11.11
C PHE A 105 3.35 4.98 11.43
N GLU A 106 2.82 4.23 12.39
CA GLU A 106 3.20 2.82 12.54
C GLU A 106 2.79 2.09 11.25
N THR A 107 3.75 1.44 10.58
CA THR A 107 3.50 0.90 9.24
C THR A 107 3.77 -0.59 9.22
N VAL A 108 2.78 -1.35 8.74
CA VAL A 108 2.85 -2.82 8.62
C VAL A 108 2.68 -3.21 7.16
N ILE A 109 3.62 -3.97 6.62
CA ILE A 109 3.55 -4.55 5.28
C ILE A 109 2.79 -5.88 5.37
N LEU A 110 1.80 -6.07 4.50
CA LEU A 110 1.09 -7.34 4.34
C LEU A 110 1.80 -8.20 3.28
N SER A 111 2.76 -9.02 3.69
CA SER A 111 3.71 -9.66 2.79
C SER A 111 3.11 -10.74 1.89
N ASP A 112 1.96 -11.30 2.26
CA ASP A 112 1.19 -12.23 1.44
C ASP A 112 0.11 -11.53 0.59
N ALA A 113 0.11 -10.19 0.57
CA ALA A 113 -0.80 -9.38 -0.21
C ALA A 113 -0.06 -8.33 -1.07
N ILE A 114 1.19 -8.60 -1.44
CA ILE A 114 2.01 -7.73 -2.31
C ILE A 114 2.68 -8.55 -3.41
N ALA A 115 2.91 -7.92 -4.57
CA ALA A 115 3.76 -8.47 -5.63
C ALA A 115 4.51 -7.33 -6.35
N GLY A 116 5.75 -7.59 -6.75
CA GLY A 116 6.61 -6.61 -7.41
C GLY A 116 6.56 -6.71 -8.93
N ILE A 117 6.98 -5.63 -9.60
CA ILE A 117 7.26 -5.64 -11.05
C ILE A 117 8.56 -6.40 -11.30
N ASN A 118 9.57 -6.22 -10.44
CA ASN A 118 10.92 -6.78 -10.61
C ASN A 118 11.51 -6.42 -11.98
N ALA A 119 11.60 -5.11 -12.25
CA ALA A 119 12.24 -4.60 -13.47
C ALA A 119 13.69 -5.07 -13.52
N GLU A 120 14.39 -5.06 -12.38
CA GLU A 120 15.66 -5.75 -12.17
C GLU A 120 15.50 -6.95 -11.22
N PRO A 121 16.41 -7.94 -11.27
CA PRO A 121 16.40 -9.06 -10.35
C PRO A 121 16.36 -8.61 -8.88
N ASP A 122 15.46 -9.24 -8.13
CA ASP A 122 15.27 -9.10 -6.69
C ASP A 122 14.82 -7.72 -6.20
N ASP A 123 14.34 -6.83 -7.08
CA ASP A 123 13.87 -5.48 -6.68
C ASP A 123 12.78 -5.52 -5.60
N ALA A 124 11.85 -6.47 -5.69
CA ALA A 124 10.81 -6.65 -4.68
C ALA A 124 11.38 -7.07 -3.32
N GLU A 125 12.36 -7.97 -3.30
CA GLU A 125 13.01 -8.40 -2.06
C GLU A 125 13.82 -7.25 -1.44
N LYS A 126 14.62 -6.55 -2.25
CA LYS A 126 15.37 -5.36 -1.84
C LYS A 126 14.44 -4.26 -1.31
N ALA A 127 13.26 -4.11 -1.92
CA ALA A 127 12.25 -3.17 -1.46
C ALA A 127 11.70 -3.54 -0.08
N ILE A 128 11.41 -4.82 0.16
CA ILE A 128 10.97 -5.29 1.48
C ILE A 128 12.07 -5.06 2.51
N ASP A 129 13.30 -5.47 2.23
CA ASP A 129 14.45 -5.27 3.12
C ASP A 129 14.62 -3.79 3.46
N LYS A 130 14.50 -2.89 2.47
CA LYS A 130 14.56 -1.45 2.67
C LYS A 130 13.45 -0.96 3.60
N MET A 131 12.19 -1.39 3.40
CA MET A 131 11.08 -0.98 4.25
C MET A 131 11.27 -1.46 5.70
N LEU A 132 11.70 -2.70 5.90
CA LEU A 132 11.96 -3.27 7.24
C LEU A 132 13.12 -2.56 7.94
N ALA A 133 14.19 -2.26 7.21
CA ALA A 133 15.33 -1.51 7.75
C ALA A 133 14.96 -0.08 8.18
N ASN A 134 13.90 0.51 7.59
CA ASN A 134 13.37 1.83 7.97
C ASN A 134 12.30 1.76 9.07
N GLY A 135 12.03 0.57 9.63
CA GLY A 135 11.15 0.42 10.79
C GLY A 135 9.73 -0.04 10.49
N ALA A 136 9.43 -0.46 9.25
CA ALA A 136 8.19 -1.17 8.99
C ALA A 136 8.15 -2.50 9.76
N ASP A 137 6.98 -2.86 10.28
CA ASP A 137 6.67 -4.22 10.69
C ASP A 137 6.15 -5.02 9.48
N ILE A 138 6.13 -6.33 9.59
CA ILE A 138 5.60 -7.26 8.58
C ILE A 138 4.53 -8.14 9.20
N ALA A 139 3.51 -8.48 8.42
CA ALA A 139 2.43 -9.40 8.78
C ALA A 139 1.97 -10.20 7.57
N THR A 140 1.38 -11.36 7.84
CA THR A 140 0.63 -12.18 6.89
C THR A 140 -0.81 -12.33 7.38
N LEU A 141 -1.70 -12.84 6.53
CA LEU A 141 -3.06 -13.20 6.92
C LEU A 141 -3.11 -14.10 8.17
N LYS A 142 -2.14 -15.02 8.32
CA LYS A 142 -2.05 -15.94 9.46
C LYS A 142 -1.87 -15.24 10.81
N ASP A 143 -1.37 -14.02 10.80
CA ASP A 143 -1.18 -13.22 12.02
C ASP A 143 -2.48 -12.61 12.55
N PHE A 144 -3.55 -12.65 11.75
CA PHE A 144 -4.88 -12.17 12.10
C PHE A 144 -5.78 -13.36 12.43
N ILE A 145 -5.83 -13.71 13.72
CA ILE A 145 -6.68 -14.80 14.22
C ILE A 145 -8.13 -14.30 14.33
N TYR A 146 -8.83 -14.31 13.20
CA TYR A 146 -10.29 -14.37 13.16
C TYR A 146 -10.67 -15.46 12.15
N PRO A 147 -11.76 -16.21 12.37
CA PRO A 147 -12.33 -17.03 11.32
C PRO A 147 -12.84 -16.08 10.22
N LEU A 148 -11.96 -15.76 9.27
CA LEU A 148 -12.38 -15.18 8.00
C LEU A 148 -12.87 -16.35 7.15
N GLU A 149 -14.18 -16.45 6.99
CA GLU A 149 -14.74 -17.06 5.79
C GLU A 149 -14.33 -16.18 4.61
N LEU A 150 -13.18 -16.48 4.01
CA LEU A 150 -12.81 -15.89 2.74
C LEU A 150 -13.74 -16.50 1.69
N PRO A 151 -14.44 -15.69 0.87
CA PRO A 151 -15.12 -16.22 -0.28
C PRO A 151 -14.09 -16.93 -1.18
N PRO A 152 -14.47 -18.04 -1.84
CA PRO A 152 -13.55 -18.78 -2.68
C PRO A 152 -12.95 -17.85 -3.75
N VAL A 153 -11.63 -17.94 -3.92
CA VAL A 153 -10.94 -17.28 -5.02
C VAL A 153 -11.31 -18.05 -6.29
N THR A 154 -12.21 -17.48 -7.11
CA THR A 154 -12.72 -18.15 -8.31
C THR A 154 -11.82 -17.99 -9.54
N ASN A 155 -10.68 -17.30 -9.39
CA ASN A 155 -9.78 -16.99 -10.49
C ASN A 155 -8.52 -17.87 -10.43
N PRO A 156 -8.31 -18.77 -11.41
CA PRO A 156 -7.16 -19.68 -11.41
C PRO A 156 -5.80 -18.96 -11.54
N ASP A 157 -5.76 -17.72 -12.05
CA ASP A 157 -4.52 -16.94 -12.13
C ASP A 157 -4.10 -16.35 -10.76
N ALA A 158 -5.05 -16.17 -9.84
CA ALA A 158 -4.76 -15.70 -8.48
C ALA A 158 -4.07 -16.78 -7.63
N GLU A 159 -4.30 -18.06 -7.95
CA GLU A 159 -3.69 -19.20 -7.27
C GLU A 159 -2.18 -19.30 -7.60
N ARG A 160 -1.81 -19.04 -8.87
CA ARG A 160 -0.41 -19.04 -9.35
C ARG A 160 0.47 -17.94 -8.75
N LEU A 161 -0.09 -16.77 -8.44
CA LEU A 161 0.68 -15.67 -7.83
C LEU A 161 0.98 -15.90 -6.35
N GLY A 162 0.25 -16.78 -5.68
CA GLY A 162 0.39 -17.08 -4.24
C GLY A 162 1.52 -18.03 -3.86
N GLU A 163 2.13 -18.72 -4.83
CA GLU A 163 3.10 -19.80 -4.55
C GLU A 163 4.52 -19.30 -4.26
N LYS A 164 4.89 -18.08 -4.68
CA LYS A 164 6.14 -17.44 -4.23
C LYS A 164 5.94 -16.76 -2.87
N ARG A 165 5.58 -17.56 -1.86
CA ARG A 165 5.57 -17.13 -0.47
C ARG A 165 7.00 -16.76 -0.08
N ILE A 166 7.22 -15.48 0.23
CA ILE A 166 8.48 -15.04 0.82
C ILE A 166 8.52 -15.54 2.27
N SER A 167 8.91 -16.80 2.46
CA SER A 167 9.00 -17.49 3.75
C SER A 167 10.20 -17.03 4.59
N LYS A 168 10.88 -15.96 4.16
CA LYS A 168 12.16 -15.51 4.74
C LYS A 168 11.99 -14.57 5.93
N TYR A 169 10.84 -13.90 6.07
CA TYR A 169 10.65 -12.88 7.09
C TYR A 169 9.81 -13.38 8.26
N GLU A 170 10.34 -13.25 9.47
CA GLU A 170 9.65 -13.63 10.70
C GLU A 170 8.77 -12.48 11.21
N THR A 171 7.49 -12.76 11.48
CA THR A 171 6.53 -11.75 11.95
C THR A 171 6.88 -11.25 13.35
N LYS A 172 6.96 -9.93 13.54
CA LYS A 172 7.12 -9.34 14.88
C LYS A 172 5.78 -9.34 15.63
N LYS A 173 5.77 -9.73 16.93
CA LYS A 173 4.57 -9.69 17.83
C LYS A 173 3.82 -8.34 17.83
N LYS A 174 4.47 -7.23 17.44
CA LYS A 174 3.90 -5.87 17.37
C LYS A 174 2.95 -5.64 16.19
N ALA A 175 3.01 -6.47 15.15
CA ALA A 175 2.19 -6.36 13.94
C ALA A 175 0.71 -6.77 14.16
N ARG A 176 0.39 -7.39 15.30
CA ARG A 176 -0.96 -7.85 15.64
C ARG A 176 -1.94 -6.67 15.84
N MET A 177 -3.17 -6.85 15.38
CA MET A 177 -4.27 -5.86 15.32
C MET A 177 -4.74 -5.24 16.67
N ARG A 178 -4.12 -5.55 17.81
CA ARG A 178 -4.61 -5.05 19.10
C ARG A 178 -4.11 -3.62 19.35
N PRO A 179 -5.00 -2.67 19.70
CA PRO A 179 -4.55 -1.39 20.21
C PRO A 179 -3.76 -1.62 21.50
N ARG A 180 -2.57 -1.02 21.61
CA ARG A 180 -1.93 -0.87 22.93
C ARG A 180 -2.91 -0.06 23.78
N GLY A 181 -3.06 -0.45 25.06
CA GLY A 181 -4.00 0.16 26.02
C GLY A 181 -3.89 1.69 26.12
N PRO A 182 -4.79 2.34 26.88
CA PRO A 182 -5.00 3.78 26.81
C PRO A 182 -3.68 4.55 27.03
N TYR A 183 -3.15 5.12 25.95
CA TYR A 183 -1.99 5.99 26.02
C TYR A 183 -2.42 7.29 26.68
N LYS A 184 -1.81 7.61 27.85
CA LYS A 184 -1.98 8.89 28.53
C LYS A 184 -1.69 10.01 27.54
N ARG A 185 -2.69 10.87 27.29
CA ARG A 185 -2.45 12.19 26.69
C ARG A 185 -1.49 12.94 27.60
N ILE A 186 -0.28 13.20 27.12
CA ILE A 186 0.61 14.16 27.76
C ILE A 186 -0.05 15.53 27.53
N ARG A 187 -0.55 16.12 28.62
CA ARG A 187 -0.98 17.52 28.66
C ARG A 187 0.29 18.35 28.50
N ILE A 188 0.42 19.06 27.38
CA ILE A 188 1.41 20.12 27.25
C ILE A 188 0.84 21.30 28.03
N GLU A 189 1.31 21.51 29.25
CA GLU A 189 1.06 22.76 29.96
C GLU A 189 1.85 23.86 29.24
N ARG A 190 1.14 24.88 28.75
CA ARG A 190 1.74 26.10 28.26
C ARG A 190 2.25 26.87 29.47
N GLY A 191 3.56 26.94 29.62
CA GLY A 191 4.26 27.99 30.37
C GLY A 191 4.69 29.09 29.41
#